data_AF-A0A2D6PRK5-F1
#
_entry.id   AF-A0A2D6PRK5-F1
#
_cell.length_a   1.000
_cell.length_b   1.000
_cell.length_c   1.000
_cell.angle_alpha   90.00
_cell.angle_beta   90.00
_cell.angle_gamma   90.00
#
_symmetry.space_group_name_H-M   'P 1'
#
loop_
_entity.id
_entity.type
_entity.pdbx_description
1 polymer ?
#
loop_
_entity_poly.entity_id
_entity_poly.type
_entity_poly.pdbx_seq_one_letter_code
_entity_poly.pdbx_strand_id
1 'polypeptide(L)'
;MRLQSLVVIAQVVVCLLLLTVGLVTIVTLEDADSTDGADPRIGGAIGFVAVVTGIAIFAVLLAGAWTQRTVVAPLSSLEAAVSAIARGHVQRRVNETNALGEVVGLAHDVNEITDRLRQLERAHANDELLARAALESLFDAQEVAGAVLDPTGRLIASNARVRTALEAGGHDPAALLGRDPVNEIQAQLDEVRDGGVLRGYVARLP
;
A
#
# COMPACT_ATOMS: atom_id res chain seq x y z
N MET A 1 -9.91 14.41 2.88
CA MET A 1 -10.63 15.69 3.11
C MET A 1 -11.74 15.96 2.10
N ARG A 2 -11.56 15.75 0.79
CA ARG A 2 -12.58 16.09 -0.24
C ARG A 2 -13.94 15.39 -0.07
N LEU A 3 -13.95 14.11 0.29
CA LEU A 3 -15.19 13.33 0.46
C LEU A 3 -15.99 13.79 1.69
N GLN A 4 -15.31 14.06 2.80
CA GLN A 4 -15.95 14.55 4.03
C GLN A 4 -16.59 15.93 3.82
N SER A 5 -15.88 16.86 3.16
CA SER A 5 -16.46 18.18 2.85
C SER A 5 -17.67 18.07 1.93
N LEU A 6 -17.66 17.15 0.96
CA LEU A 6 -18.77 16.98 0.02
C LEU A 6 -20.03 16.41 0.70
N VAL A 7 -19.86 15.42 1.59
CA VAL A 7 -20.97 14.87 2.39
C VAL A 7 -21.57 15.93 3.30
N VAL A 8 -20.74 16.70 4.01
CA VAL A 8 -21.21 17.78 4.90
C VAL A 8 -21.93 18.87 4.10
N ILE A 9 -21.40 19.29 2.95
CA ILE A 9 -22.06 20.29 2.10
C ILE A 9 -23.42 19.78 1.61
N ALA A 10 -23.49 18.54 1.12
CA ALA A 10 -24.75 17.95 0.67
C ALA A 10 -25.80 17.92 1.80
N GLN A 11 -25.38 17.57 3.02
CA GLN A 11 -26.23 17.52 4.19
C GLN A 11 -26.75 18.91 4.59
N VAL A 12 -25.88 19.92 4.58
CA VAL A 12 -26.24 21.32 4.83
C VAL A 12 -27.24 21.81 3.80
N VAL A 13 -27.04 21.52 2.52
CA VAL A 13 -27.96 21.90 1.44
C VAL A 13 -29.33 21.27 1.64
N VAL A 14 -29.40 19.96 1.96
CA VAL A 14 -30.68 19.27 2.22
C VAL A 14 -31.38 19.85 3.44
N CYS A 15 -30.66 20.10 4.54
CA CYS A 15 -31.24 20.75 5.72
C CYS A 15 -31.79 22.14 5.42
N LEU A 16 -31.06 22.93 4.63
CA LEU A 16 -31.49 24.27 4.23
C LEU A 16 -32.74 24.20 3.36
N LEU A 17 -32.81 23.27 2.40
CA LEU A 17 -34.01 23.04 1.59
C LEU A 17 -35.22 22.64 2.44
N LEU A 18 -35.05 21.71 3.38
CA LEU A 18 -36.12 21.29 4.30
C LEU A 18 -36.61 22.45 5.17
N LEU A 19 -35.68 23.28 5.65
CA LEU A 19 -35.99 24.47 6.43
C LEU A 19 -36.76 25.49 5.59
N THR A 20 -36.34 25.74 4.34
CA THR A 20 -37.06 26.65 3.45
C THR A 20 -38.47 26.15 3.12
N VAL A 21 -38.63 24.85 2.85
CA VAL A 21 -39.95 24.27 2.57
C VAL A 21 -40.85 24.34 3.80
N GLY A 22 -40.33 24.01 4.98
CA GLY A 22 -41.08 24.11 6.24
C GLY A 22 -41.50 25.54 6.53
N LEU A 23 -40.59 26.51 6.39
CA LEU A 23 -40.88 27.93 6.62
C LEU A 23 -41.93 28.46 5.63
N VAL A 24 -41.78 28.18 4.33
CA VAL A 24 -42.76 28.60 3.31
C VAL A 24 -44.13 28.00 3.63
N THR A 25 -44.19 26.72 4.00
CA THR A 25 -45.44 26.05 4.36
C THR A 25 -46.11 26.71 5.58
N ILE A 26 -45.32 27.06 6.60
CA ILE A 26 -45.83 27.75 7.80
C ILE A 26 -46.37 29.13 7.44
N VAL A 27 -45.63 29.92 6.66
CA VAL A 27 -46.08 31.25 6.22
C VAL A 27 -47.37 31.16 5.39
N THR A 28 -47.47 30.18 4.48
CA THR A 28 -48.70 29.99 3.69
C THR A 28 -49.92 29.60 4.54
N LEU A 29 -49.70 28.89 5.65
CA LEU A 29 -50.76 28.53 6.59
C LEU A 29 -51.15 29.73 7.46
N GLU A 30 -50.19 30.54 7.88
CA GLU A 30 -50.43 31.76 8.67
C GLU A 30 -51.18 32.82 7.84
N ASP A 31 -50.82 33.01 6.58
CA ASP A 31 -51.56 33.86 5.64
C ASP A 31 -53.02 33.39 5.53
N ALA A 32 -53.25 32.08 5.43
CA ALA A 32 -54.60 31.51 5.35
C ALA A 32 -55.44 31.75 6.62
N ASP A 33 -54.83 31.63 7.81
CA ASP A 33 -55.50 31.90 9.12
C ASP A 33 -55.93 33.36 9.25
N SER A 34 -55.09 34.28 8.76
CA SER A 34 -55.38 35.73 8.81
C SER A 34 -56.59 36.13 7.96
N THR A 35 -56.88 35.38 6.89
CA THR A 35 -57.98 35.65 5.95
C THR A 35 -59.35 35.10 6.36
N ASP A 36 -59.43 33.97 7.07
CA ASP A 36 -60.71 33.25 7.31
C ASP A 36 -61.26 33.39 8.75
N GLY A 37 -60.57 34.17 9.59
CA GLY A 37 -60.85 34.27 11.02
C GLY A 37 -60.29 33.05 11.77
N ALA A 38 -59.66 33.30 12.93
CA ALA A 38 -58.82 32.32 13.63
C ALA A 38 -59.47 30.93 13.75
N ASP A 39 -59.05 29.97 12.90
CA ASP A 39 -59.49 28.59 12.93
C ASP A 39 -58.46 27.76 13.73
N PRO A 40 -58.84 27.18 14.88
CA PRO A 40 -57.93 26.36 15.69
C PRO A 40 -57.31 25.18 14.91
N ARG A 41 -57.90 24.76 13.79
CA ARG A 41 -57.33 23.71 12.92
C ARG A 41 -56.06 24.17 12.21
N ILE A 42 -55.94 25.46 11.86
CA ILE A 42 -54.79 26.01 11.15
C ILE A 42 -53.58 26.12 12.09
N GLY A 43 -53.79 26.56 13.34
CA GLY A 43 -52.75 26.53 14.37
C GLY A 43 -52.22 25.11 14.64
N GLY A 44 -53.10 24.10 14.63
CA GLY A 44 -52.71 22.69 14.72
C GLY A 44 -51.87 22.22 13.51
N ALA A 45 -52.22 22.67 12.31
CA ALA A 45 -51.47 22.36 11.08
C ALA A 45 -50.05 22.98 11.10
N ILE A 46 -49.90 24.23 11.54
CA ILE A 46 -48.60 24.90 11.67
C ILE A 46 -47.70 24.13 12.65
N GLY A 47 -48.23 23.76 13.81
CA GLY A 47 -47.49 22.97 14.80
C GLY A 47 -47.06 21.61 14.26
N PHE A 48 -47.94 20.93 13.51
CA PHE A 48 -47.62 19.65 12.87
C PHE A 48 -46.48 19.79 11.84
N VAL A 49 -46.55 20.78 10.96
CA VAL A 49 -45.50 21.04 9.96
C VAL A 49 -44.16 21.32 10.63
N ALA A 50 -44.13 22.17 11.67
CA ALA A 50 -42.91 22.48 12.40
C ALA A 50 -42.26 21.23 13.01
N VAL A 51 -43.07 20.35 13.63
CA VAL A 51 -42.59 19.09 14.21
C VAL A 51 -42.05 18.15 13.13
N VAL A 52 -42.78 17.96 12.02
CA VAL A 52 -42.36 17.09 10.92
C VAL A 52 -41.07 17.59 10.27
N THR A 53 -40.95 18.90 10.00
CA THR A 53 -39.72 19.49 9.48
C THR A 53 -38.56 19.31 10.45
N GLY A 54 -38.78 19.49 11.75
CA GLY A 54 -37.77 19.26 12.79
C GLY A 54 -37.28 17.80 12.81
N ILE A 55 -38.20 16.83 12.78
CA ILE A 55 -37.87 15.39 12.73
C ILE A 55 -37.10 15.06 11.45
N ALA A 56 -37.52 15.61 10.30
CA ALA A 56 -36.85 15.38 9.03
C ALA A 56 -35.40 15.90 9.04
N ILE A 57 -35.18 17.12 9.54
CA ILE A 57 -33.83 17.69 9.70
C ILE A 57 -32.99 16.83 10.64
N PHE A 58 -33.55 16.41 11.78
CA PHE A 58 -32.84 15.58 12.75
C PHE A 58 -32.45 14.22 12.15
N ALA A 59 -33.34 13.58 11.39
CA ALA A 59 -33.07 12.32 10.69
C ALA A 59 -31.93 12.47 9.68
N VAL A 60 -31.92 13.57 8.90
CA VAL A 60 -30.83 13.88 7.95
C VAL A 60 -29.50 14.08 8.69
N LEU A 61 -29.50 14.79 9.82
CA LEU A 61 -28.31 14.99 10.66
C LEU A 61 -27.74 13.66 11.15
N LEU A 62 -28.62 12.79 11.66
CA LEU A 62 -28.24 11.47 12.16
C LEU A 62 -27.70 10.56 11.05
N ALA A 63 -28.36 10.57 9.88
CA ALA A 63 -27.94 9.79 8.71
C ALA A 63 -26.52 10.17 8.26
N GLY A 64 -26.21 11.47 8.14
CA GLY A 64 -24.86 11.88 7.74
C GLY A 64 -23.79 11.54 8.77
N ALA A 65 -24.09 11.63 10.07
CA ALA A 65 -23.18 11.18 11.12
C ALA A 65 -22.91 9.67 11.03
N TRP A 66 -23.94 8.89 10.70
CA TRP A 66 -23.82 7.45 10.48
C TRP A 66 -22.98 7.15 9.23
N THR A 67 -23.29 7.75 8.08
CA THR A 67 -22.53 7.60 6.81
C THR A 67 -21.07 7.98 6.95
N GLN A 68 -20.76 9.04 7.71
CA GLN A 68 -19.38 9.45 7.98
C GLN A 68 -18.58 8.34 8.67
N ARG A 69 -19.21 7.67 9.64
CA ARG A 69 -18.58 6.59 10.41
C ARG A 69 -18.48 5.29 9.61
N THR A 70 -19.50 4.97 8.81
CA THR A 70 -19.63 3.65 8.19
C THR A 70 -19.08 3.55 6.76
N VAL A 71 -18.93 4.66 6.06
CA VAL A 71 -18.49 4.68 4.65
C VAL A 71 -17.24 5.52 4.48
N VAL A 72 -17.29 6.79 4.89
CA VAL A 72 -16.22 7.75 4.58
C VAL A 72 -14.93 7.43 5.34
N ALA A 73 -15.03 7.16 6.64
CA ALA A 73 -13.86 6.80 7.44
C ALA A 73 -13.17 5.50 6.94
N PRO A 74 -13.89 4.40 6.70
CA PRO A 74 -13.31 3.20 6.10
C PRO A 74 -12.71 3.40 4.70
N LEU A 75 -13.34 4.17 3.81
CA LEU A 75 -12.76 4.43 2.48
C LEU A 75 -11.44 5.21 2.57
N SER A 76 -11.35 6.17 3.49
CA SER A 76 -10.11 6.93 3.70
C SER A 76 -8.96 6.06 4.26
N SER A 77 -9.28 5.06 5.09
CA SER A 77 -8.29 4.13 5.60
C SER A 77 -7.82 3.15 4.53
N LEU A 78 -8.73 2.74 3.63
CA LEU A 78 -8.45 1.97 2.43
C LEU A 78 -7.49 2.71 1.48
N GLU A 79 -7.77 3.97 1.16
CA GLU A 79 -6.89 4.81 0.33
C GLU A 79 -5.48 4.89 0.92
N ALA A 80 -5.37 5.10 2.24
CA ALA A 80 -4.10 5.15 2.95
C ALA A 80 -3.35 3.81 2.95
N ALA A 81 -4.07 2.69 3.07
CA ALA A 81 -3.48 1.35 3.01
C ALA A 81 -2.97 1.03 1.60
N VAL A 82 -3.75 1.29 0.56
CA VAL A 82 -3.34 1.10 -0.85
C VAL A 82 -2.13 1.97 -1.18
N SER A 83 -2.11 3.23 -0.75
CA SER A 83 -0.95 4.11 -0.91
C SER A 83 0.30 3.63 -0.14
N ALA A 84 0.13 2.95 0.99
CA ALA A 84 1.24 2.36 1.73
C ALA A 84 1.78 1.10 1.04
N ILE A 85 0.90 0.23 0.54
CA ILE A 85 1.28 -0.96 -0.24
C ILE A 85 2.03 -0.55 -1.52
N ALA A 86 1.53 0.47 -2.24
CA ALA A 86 2.19 1.00 -3.44
C ALA A 86 3.61 1.54 -3.19
N ARG A 87 3.93 1.91 -1.94
CA ARG A 87 5.26 2.38 -1.53
C ARG A 87 6.14 1.27 -0.91
N GLY A 88 5.72 0.00 -1.01
CA GLY A 88 6.45 -1.14 -0.47
C GLY A 88 6.22 -1.41 1.03
N HIS A 89 5.32 -0.68 1.68
CA HIS A 89 4.99 -0.88 3.10
C HIS A 89 3.81 -1.83 3.27
N VAL A 90 4.08 -3.11 2.99
CA VAL A 90 3.07 -4.19 2.96
C VAL A 90 2.60 -4.59 4.37
N GLN A 91 3.02 -3.93 5.46
CA GLN A 91 2.63 -4.28 6.83
C GLN A 91 1.23 -3.78 7.26
N ARG A 92 0.66 -2.79 6.57
CA ARG A 92 -0.56 -2.10 7.01
C ARG A 92 -1.83 -2.84 6.56
N ARG A 93 -2.65 -3.26 7.52
CA ARG A 93 -3.98 -3.86 7.27
C ARG A 93 -5.08 -2.81 7.33
N VAL A 94 -6.12 -3.00 6.53
CA VAL A 94 -7.35 -2.21 6.63
C VAL A 94 -8.19 -2.74 7.79
N ASN A 95 -8.64 -1.86 8.68
CA ASN A 95 -9.44 -2.24 9.84
C ASN A 95 -10.93 -2.30 9.46
N GLU A 96 -11.54 -3.47 9.59
CA GLU A 96 -12.89 -3.80 9.09
C GLU A 96 -14.03 -3.47 10.07
N THR A 97 -13.70 -3.08 11.31
CA THR A 97 -14.62 -3.07 12.47
C THR A 97 -15.81 -2.10 12.39
N ASN A 98 -15.88 -1.19 11.42
CA ASN A 98 -16.95 -0.19 11.32
C ASN A 98 -17.47 0.06 9.89
N ALA A 99 -17.13 -0.78 8.91
CA ALA A 99 -17.50 -0.57 7.52
C ALA A 99 -18.79 -1.31 7.13
N LEU A 100 -19.54 -0.81 6.15
CA LEU A 100 -20.74 -1.47 5.62
C LEU A 100 -20.45 -2.26 4.34
N GLY A 101 -21.01 -3.47 4.27
CA GLY A 101 -21.22 -4.27 3.06
C GLY A 101 -20.05 -4.28 2.08
N GLU A 102 -20.17 -3.50 1.01
CA GLU A 102 -19.21 -3.41 -0.08
C GLU A 102 -17.83 -2.89 0.36
N VAL A 103 -17.78 -2.01 1.36
CA VAL A 103 -16.51 -1.47 1.87
C VAL A 103 -15.76 -2.50 2.71
N VAL A 104 -16.46 -3.43 3.35
CA VAL A 104 -15.86 -4.60 4.01
C VAL A 104 -15.29 -5.56 2.96
N GLY A 105 -16.04 -5.84 1.89
CA GLY A 105 -15.56 -6.66 0.78
C GLY A 105 -14.28 -6.10 0.16
N LEU A 106 -14.24 -4.79 -0.09
CA LEU A 106 -13.05 -4.14 -0.64
C LEU A 106 -11.84 -4.18 0.34
N ALA A 107 -12.08 -4.02 1.64
CA ALA A 107 -11.04 -4.17 2.65
C ALA A 107 -10.47 -5.60 2.67
N HIS A 108 -11.32 -6.60 2.51
CA HIS A 108 -10.94 -8.00 2.42
C HIS A 108 -10.05 -8.27 1.20
N ASP A 109 -10.46 -7.80 0.01
CA ASP A 109 -9.71 -7.99 -1.23
C ASP A 109 -8.32 -7.34 -1.16
N VAL A 110 -8.23 -6.13 -0.59
CA VAL A 110 -6.94 -5.44 -0.40
C VAL A 110 -6.04 -6.20 0.57
N ASN A 111 -6.61 -6.74 1.66
CA ASN A 111 -5.86 -7.58 2.60
C ASN A 111 -5.37 -8.88 1.92
N GLU A 112 -6.18 -9.51 1.05
CA GLU A 112 -5.78 -10.70 0.31
C GLU A 112 -4.64 -10.40 -0.68
N ILE A 113 -4.71 -9.31 -1.43
CA ILE A 113 -3.64 -8.87 -2.35
C ILE A 113 -2.35 -8.61 -1.56
N THR A 114 -2.45 -7.97 -0.41
CA THR A 114 -1.32 -7.70 0.49
C THR A 114 -0.65 -9.00 0.94
N ASP A 115 -1.43 -10.01 1.31
CA ASP A 115 -0.91 -11.31 1.73
C ASP A 115 -0.29 -12.10 0.56
N ARG A 116 -0.86 -12.02 -0.65
CA ARG A 116 -0.26 -12.59 -1.88
C ARG A 116 1.06 -11.92 -2.24
N LEU A 117 1.18 -10.60 -2.12
CA LEU A 117 2.42 -9.87 -2.36
C LEU A 117 3.52 -10.30 -1.39
N ARG A 118 3.21 -10.46 -0.09
CA ARG A 118 4.16 -10.99 0.90
C ARG A 118 4.59 -12.42 0.58
N GLN A 119 3.67 -13.26 0.09
CA GLN A 119 4.01 -14.62 -0.32
C GLN A 119 4.96 -14.62 -1.52
N LEU A 120 4.74 -13.76 -2.50
CA LEU A 120 5.63 -13.60 -3.66
C LEU A 120 7.00 -13.04 -3.28
N GLU A 121 7.08 -12.03 -2.41
CA GLU A 121 8.36 -11.52 -1.89
C GLU A 121 9.16 -12.61 -1.18
N ARG A 122 8.50 -13.44 -0.36
CA ARG A 122 9.14 -14.57 0.32
C ARG A 122 9.56 -15.66 -0.66
N ALA A 123 8.74 -15.95 -1.66
CA ALA A 123 9.05 -16.92 -2.70
C ALA A 123 10.25 -16.47 -3.52
N HIS A 124 10.29 -15.22 -3.98
CA HIS A 124 11.42 -14.66 -4.72
C HIS A 124 12.70 -14.59 -3.88
N ALA A 125 12.61 -14.21 -2.60
CA ALA A 125 13.76 -14.23 -1.70
C ALA A 125 14.30 -15.67 -1.51
N ASN A 126 13.40 -16.66 -1.40
CA ASN A 126 13.78 -18.06 -1.29
C ASN A 126 14.37 -18.61 -2.59
N ASP A 127 13.81 -18.24 -3.74
CA ASP A 127 14.32 -18.62 -5.06
C ASP A 127 15.68 -18.00 -5.36
N GLU A 128 15.92 -16.74 -4.97
CA GLU A 128 17.22 -16.09 -5.10
C GLU A 128 18.26 -16.74 -4.17
N LEU A 129 17.88 -17.09 -2.94
CA LEU A 129 18.75 -17.83 -2.02
C LEU A 129 19.06 -19.25 -2.53
N LEU A 130 18.06 -19.96 -3.07
CA LEU A 130 18.24 -21.28 -3.67
C LEU A 130 19.08 -21.21 -4.95
N ALA A 131 18.88 -20.21 -5.80
CA ALA A 131 19.67 -19.99 -7.00
C ALA A 131 21.12 -19.63 -6.66
N ARG A 132 21.34 -18.78 -5.63
CA ARG A 132 22.68 -18.51 -5.10
C ARG A 132 23.32 -19.75 -4.52
N ALA A 133 22.61 -20.51 -3.69
CA ALA A 133 23.14 -21.76 -3.11
C ALA A 133 23.44 -22.81 -4.19
N ALA A 134 22.62 -22.90 -5.23
CA ALA A 134 22.84 -23.79 -6.37
C ALA A 134 24.03 -23.33 -7.21
N LEU A 135 24.17 -22.02 -7.48
CA LEU A 135 25.35 -21.47 -8.17
C LEU A 135 26.62 -21.68 -7.36
N GLU A 136 26.60 -21.40 -6.06
CA GLU A 136 27.72 -21.62 -5.13
C GLU A 136 28.13 -23.09 -5.14
N SER A 137 27.15 -24.00 -5.05
CA SER A 137 27.38 -25.46 -5.11
C SER A 137 27.96 -25.90 -6.46
N LEU A 138 27.45 -25.40 -7.58
CA LEU A 138 27.97 -25.70 -8.91
C LEU A 138 29.39 -25.13 -9.11
N PHE A 139 29.66 -23.95 -8.56
CA PHE A 139 30.97 -23.29 -8.65
C PHE A 139 32.01 -23.95 -7.74
N ASP A 140 31.60 -24.42 -6.56
CA ASP A 140 32.41 -25.22 -5.63
C ASP A 140 32.62 -26.66 -6.14
N ALA A 141 31.69 -27.21 -6.91
CA ALA A 141 31.83 -28.52 -7.54
C ALA A 141 32.80 -28.55 -8.73
N GLN A 142 33.21 -27.39 -9.26
CA GLN A 142 34.23 -27.35 -10.31
C GLN A 142 35.60 -27.74 -9.76
N GLU A 143 36.28 -28.66 -10.45
CA GLU A 143 37.62 -29.14 -10.07
C GLU A 143 38.72 -28.09 -10.25
N VAL A 144 38.43 -27.02 -11.00
CA VAL A 144 39.37 -25.94 -11.32
C VAL A 144 39.18 -24.78 -10.35
N ALA A 145 40.27 -24.24 -9.79
CA ALA A 145 40.24 -23.07 -8.93
C ALA A 145 39.83 -21.83 -9.74
N GLY A 146 38.65 -21.28 -9.42
CA GLY A 146 38.00 -20.21 -10.18
C GLY A 146 37.55 -19.05 -9.29
N ALA A 147 37.75 -17.83 -9.77
CA ALA A 147 37.29 -16.59 -9.14
C ALA A 147 36.58 -15.70 -10.16
N VAL A 148 35.48 -15.06 -9.75
CA VAL A 148 34.70 -14.13 -10.57
C VAL A 148 35.02 -12.70 -10.13
N LEU A 149 35.41 -11.88 -11.10
CA LEU A 149 35.77 -10.49 -10.91
C LEU A 149 34.77 -9.58 -11.64
N ASP A 150 34.52 -8.41 -11.06
CA ASP A 150 33.72 -7.38 -11.70
C ASP A 150 34.48 -6.73 -12.89
N PRO A 151 33.82 -5.92 -13.73
CA PRO A 151 34.49 -5.21 -14.83
C PRO A 151 35.58 -4.23 -14.39
N THR A 152 35.66 -3.88 -13.09
CA THR A 152 36.71 -3.06 -12.49
C THR A 152 37.86 -3.88 -11.90
N GLY A 153 37.83 -5.21 -12.06
CA GLY A 153 38.84 -6.13 -11.57
C GLY A 153 38.67 -6.55 -10.10
N ARG A 154 37.56 -6.21 -9.44
CA ARG A 154 37.34 -6.56 -8.02
C ARG A 154 36.76 -7.96 -7.86
N LEU A 155 37.26 -8.70 -6.87
CA LEU A 155 36.75 -10.04 -6.56
C LEU A 155 35.30 -9.97 -6.06
N ILE A 156 34.36 -10.59 -6.79
CA ILE A 156 32.96 -10.71 -6.38
C ILE A 156 32.71 -12.08 -5.71
N ALA A 157 33.29 -13.15 -6.24
CA ALA A 157 33.10 -14.51 -5.75
C ALA A 157 34.31 -15.40 -6.06
N SER A 158 34.53 -16.45 -5.26
CA SER A 158 35.62 -17.42 -5.47
C SER A 158 35.21 -18.79 -4.94
N ASN A 159 35.59 -19.87 -5.62
CA ASN A 159 35.28 -21.21 -5.15
C ASN A 159 36.15 -21.67 -3.98
N ALA A 160 35.75 -22.76 -3.33
CA ALA A 160 36.41 -23.34 -2.17
C ALA A 160 37.91 -23.57 -2.40
N ARG A 161 38.33 -24.00 -3.59
CA ARG A 161 39.75 -24.23 -3.92
C ARG A 161 40.57 -22.94 -3.93
N VAL A 162 40.02 -21.83 -4.45
CA VAL A 162 40.67 -20.51 -4.35
C VAL A 162 40.83 -20.08 -2.90
N ARG A 163 39.80 -20.29 -2.07
CA ARG A 163 39.88 -19.99 -0.63
C ARG A 163 40.99 -20.80 0.05
N THR A 164 41.04 -22.11 -0.20
CA THR A 164 42.07 -23.00 0.37
C THR A 164 43.48 -22.65 -0.12
N ALA A 165 43.63 -22.26 -1.38
CA ALA A 165 44.91 -21.81 -1.93
C ALA A 165 45.38 -20.47 -1.32
N LEU A 166 44.46 -19.52 -1.13
CA LEU A 166 44.75 -18.23 -0.49
C LEU A 166 45.11 -18.40 1.00
N GLU A 167 44.36 -19.24 1.72
CA GLU A 167 44.63 -19.58 3.11
C GLU A 167 45.99 -20.28 3.26
N ALA A 168 46.32 -21.22 2.36
CA ALA A 168 47.64 -21.86 2.31
C ALA A 168 48.77 -20.87 2.00
N GLY A 169 48.47 -19.81 1.24
CA GLY A 169 49.35 -18.67 0.99
C GLY A 169 49.38 -17.63 2.12
N GLY A 170 48.65 -17.82 3.21
CA GLY A 170 48.60 -16.90 4.36
C GLY A 170 47.71 -15.65 4.18
N HIS A 171 46.83 -15.65 3.18
CA HIS A 171 45.91 -14.55 2.88
C HIS A 171 44.51 -14.89 3.38
N ASP A 172 43.79 -13.90 3.91
CA ASP A 172 42.39 -14.07 4.32
C ASP A 172 41.46 -13.88 3.10
N PRO A 173 40.79 -14.94 2.61
CA PRO A 173 39.92 -14.84 1.43
C PRO A 173 38.72 -13.92 1.65
N ALA A 174 38.24 -13.74 2.89
CA ALA A 174 37.14 -12.82 3.17
C ALA A 174 37.58 -11.35 3.06
N ALA A 175 38.85 -11.05 3.33
CA ALA A 175 39.42 -9.71 3.25
C ALA A 175 39.69 -9.25 1.79
N LEU A 176 39.69 -10.19 0.85
CA LEU A 176 39.97 -9.95 -0.57
C LEU A 176 38.70 -9.68 -1.41
N LEU A 177 37.52 -9.98 -0.86
CA LEU A 177 36.24 -9.63 -1.49
C LEU A 177 36.12 -8.11 -1.66
N GLY A 178 35.87 -7.67 -2.89
CA GLY A 178 35.75 -6.26 -3.25
C GLY A 178 37.08 -5.51 -3.45
N ARG A 179 38.23 -6.18 -3.35
CA ARG A 179 39.56 -5.66 -3.73
C ARG A 179 39.99 -6.25 -5.07
N ASP A 180 41.00 -5.65 -5.70
CA ASP A 180 41.64 -6.15 -6.92
C ASP A 180 42.68 -7.21 -6.52
N PRO A 181 42.41 -8.50 -6.74
CA PRO A 181 43.30 -9.56 -6.29
C PRO A 181 44.25 -10.00 -7.42
N VAL A 182 44.20 -9.38 -8.61
CA VAL A 182 44.90 -9.88 -9.81
C VAL A 182 46.41 -9.93 -9.58
N ASN A 183 46.94 -8.96 -8.82
CA ASN A 183 48.37 -8.91 -8.47
C ASN A 183 48.76 -9.92 -7.38
N GLU A 184 47.83 -10.33 -6.52
CA GLU A 184 48.09 -11.21 -5.38
C GLU A 184 47.94 -12.70 -5.74
N ILE A 185 47.05 -13.02 -6.68
CA ILE A 185 46.67 -14.40 -7.00
C ILE A 185 47.46 -14.95 -8.21
N GLN A 186 48.22 -14.11 -8.94
CA GLN A 186 48.92 -14.48 -10.19
C GLN A 186 48.04 -15.32 -11.14
N ALA A 187 46.75 -14.96 -11.25
CA ALA A 187 45.77 -15.76 -11.97
C ALA A 187 45.73 -15.44 -13.47
N GLN A 188 45.41 -16.45 -14.28
CA GLN A 188 45.11 -16.27 -15.69
C GLN A 188 43.66 -15.79 -15.83
N LEU A 189 43.46 -14.62 -16.44
CA LEU A 189 42.15 -13.98 -16.59
C LEU A 189 41.51 -14.31 -17.94
N ASP A 190 40.34 -14.94 -17.90
CA ASP A 190 39.46 -15.10 -19.07
C ASP A 190 38.34 -14.07 -19.05
N GLU A 191 38.13 -13.38 -20.17
CA GLU A 191 37.08 -12.36 -20.30
C GLU A 191 35.71 -13.02 -20.51
N VAL A 192 34.71 -12.66 -19.70
CA VAL A 192 33.33 -13.13 -19.88
C VAL A 192 32.49 -12.02 -20.49
N ARG A 193 32.11 -12.22 -21.77
CA ARG A 193 31.19 -11.34 -22.50
C ARG A 193 29.85 -12.03 -22.71
N ASP A 194 28.78 -11.30 -22.43
CA ASP A 194 27.41 -11.70 -22.75
C ASP A 194 26.82 -10.70 -23.75
N GLY A 195 26.43 -11.17 -24.93
CA GLY A 195 25.91 -10.30 -26.00
C GLY A 195 26.86 -9.19 -26.47
N GLY A 196 28.18 -9.35 -26.28
CA GLY A 196 29.20 -8.34 -26.61
C GLY A 196 29.50 -7.34 -25.49
N VAL A 197 28.81 -7.40 -24.36
CA VAL A 197 29.05 -6.57 -23.17
C VAL A 197 29.95 -7.32 -22.19
N LEU A 198 31.04 -6.70 -21.75
CA LEU A 198 31.91 -7.24 -20.69
C LEU A 198 31.11 -7.32 -19.39
N ARG A 199 30.90 -8.54 -18.89
CA ARG A 199 30.21 -8.79 -17.62
C ARG A 199 31.19 -8.96 -16.45
N GLY A 200 32.42 -9.37 -16.74
CA GLY A 200 33.46 -9.56 -15.73
C GLY A 200 34.60 -10.43 -16.25
N TYR A 201 35.48 -10.83 -15.35
CA TYR A 201 36.61 -11.72 -15.63
C TYR A 201 36.52 -12.98 -14.77
N VAL A 202 36.95 -14.12 -15.32
CA VAL A 202 37.14 -15.35 -14.56
C VAL A 202 38.63 -15.59 -14.41
N ALA A 203 39.13 -15.53 -13.18
CA ALA A 203 40.50 -15.87 -12.84
C ALA A 203 40.62 -17.38 -12.61
N ARG A 204 41.51 -18.03 -13.36
CA ARG A 204 41.96 -19.41 -13.11
C ARG A 204 43.34 -19.40 -12.47
N LEU A 205 43.46 -20.12 -11.37
CA LEU A 205 44.76 -20.42 -10.76
C LEU A 205 45.37 -21.69 -11.39
N PRO A 206 46.71 -21.75 -11.54
CA PRO A 206 47.41 -22.94 -12.02
C PRO A 206 47.35 -24.12 -11.02
#